data_AF-A0A0D3K1P8-F1
#
_entry.id   AF-A0A0D3K1P8-F1
#
_cell.length_a   1.000
_cell.length_b   1.000
_cell.length_c   1.000
_cell.angle_alpha   90.00
_cell.angle_beta   90.00
_cell.angle_gamma   90.00
#
_symmetry.space_group_name_H-M   'P 1'
#
loop_
_entity.id
_entity.type
_entity.pdbx_description
1 polymer ?
#
loop_
_entity_poly.entity_id
_entity_poly.type
_entity_poly.pdbx_seq_one_letter_code
_entity_poly.pdbx_strand_id
1 'polypeptide(L)'
;MLTLGAPLGAPGKDKIVHRGVDENGRQWAVAQLKRLGAGAVRKLTAEVSFLRRAAAAGLAPQVSTELSDLPKGRLVTELCDGGTLKDVLRRQDGALRRDQQQRLVEILEALGGPTRDGDGAASRVAGCGEEGGDAPREGGRGALMSGWPAATPTGSGWSVVLL
;
A
#
# COMPACT_ATOMS: atom_id res chain seq x y z
N MET A 1 10.15 -10.71 -24.50
CA MET A 1 8.81 -11.39 -24.48
C MET A 1 8.49 -11.89 -23.07
N LEU A 2 7.23 -11.90 -22.60
CA LEU A 2 6.83 -12.39 -21.26
C LEU A 2 5.95 -13.64 -21.34
N THR A 3 6.41 -14.74 -20.75
CA THR A 3 5.69 -16.02 -20.67
C THR A 3 5.04 -16.17 -19.29
N LEU A 4 3.75 -16.50 -19.26
CA LEU A 4 3.01 -16.72 -18.01
C LEU A 4 3.11 -18.18 -17.56
N GLY A 5 3.44 -18.39 -16.30
CA GLY A 5 3.40 -19.68 -15.61
C GLY A 5 2.21 -19.80 -14.67
N ALA A 6 2.41 -20.59 -13.61
CA ALA A 6 1.36 -20.92 -12.64
C ALA A 6 0.83 -19.67 -11.90
N PRO A 7 -0.45 -19.66 -11.50
CA PRO A 7 -1.00 -18.66 -10.60
C PRO A 7 -0.23 -18.58 -9.27
N LEU A 8 -0.03 -17.37 -8.79
CA LEU A 8 0.50 -17.05 -7.47
C LEU A 8 -0.67 -16.88 -6.50
N GLY A 9 -0.93 -17.93 -5.71
CA GLY A 9 -1.97 -17.92 -4.70
C GLY A 9 -3.39 -18.05 -5.26
N ALA A 10 -4.37 -17.70 -4.42
CA ALA A 10 -5.78 -17.80 -4.79
C ALA A 10 -6.19 -16.68 -5.77
N PRO A 11 -7.08 -16.96 -6.74
CA PRO A 11 -7.64 -15.94 -7.61
C PRO A 11 -8.29 -14.81 -6.81
N GLY A 12 -7.84 -13.57 -7.01
CA GLY A 12 -8.49 -12.39 -6.44
C GLY A 12 -9.87 -12.16 -7.06
N LYS A 13 -10.65 -11.20 -6.56
CA LYS A 13 -12.00 -10.90 -7.07
C LYS A 13 -11.98 -10.62 -8.59
N ASP A 14 -11.17 -9.64 -9.00
CA ASP A 14 -11.17 -9.09 -10.36
C ASP A 14 -9.95 -9.49 -11.20
N LYS A 15 -8.91 -10.04 -10.57
CA LYS A 15 -7.63 -10.38 -11.21
C LYS A 15 -7.05 -11.67 -10.68
N ILE A 16 -6.18 -12.29 -11.49
CA ILE A 16 -5.35 -13.43 -11.12
C ILE A 16 -3.90 -12.96 -11.22
N VAL A 17 -3.08 -13.31 -10.25
CA VAL A 17 -1.65 -13.02 -10.29
C VAL A 17 -0.94 -14.30 -10.74
N HIS A 18 -0.03 -14.18 -11.70
CA HIS A 18 0.77 -15.29 -12.23
C HIS A 18 2.26 -15.04 -12.00
N ARG A 19 3.04 -16.11 -11.91
CA ARG A 19 4.49 -16.01 -12.10
C ARG A 19 4.74 -15.82 -13.60
N GLY A 20 5.43 -14.75 -13.98
CA GLY A 20 5.91 -14.52 -15.34
C GLY A 20 7.41 -14.72 -15.43
N VAL A 21 7.90 -15.12 -16.59
CA VAL A 21 9.33 -15.18 -16.91
C VAL A 21 9.56 -14.42 -18.21
N ASP A 22 10.52 -13.50 -18.21
CA ASP A 22 10.91 -12.80 -19.43
C ASP A 22 11.96 -13.58 -20.24
N GLU A 23 12.38 -13.02 -21.37
CA GLU A 23 13.36 -13.65 -22.27
C GLU A 23 14.76 -13.79 -21.67
N ASN A 24 15.07 -13.02 -20.62
CA ASN A 24 16.33 -13.09 -19.89
C ASN A 24 16.25 -14.06 -18.71
N GLY A 25 15.13 -14.77 -18.54
CA GLY A 25 14.89 -15.68 -17.42
C GLY A 25 14.55 -14.97 -16.12
N ARG A 26 14.37 -13.63 -16.11
CA ARG A 26 14.00 -12.90 -14.91
C ARG A 26 12.52 -13.13 -14.61
N GLN A 27 12.23 -13.31 -13.32
CA GLN A 27 10.91 -13.65 -12.84
C GLN A 27 10.13 -12.42 -12.39
N TRP A 28 8.83 -12.45 -12.64
CA TRP A 28 7.92 -11.32 -12.43
C TRP A 28 6.61 -11.78 -11.80
N ALA A 29 5.94 -10.89 -11.08
CA ALA A 29 4.54 -11.05 -10.72
C ALA A 29 3.67 -10.35 -11.76
N VAL A 30 2.73 -11.10 -12.35
CA VAL A 30 1.89 -10.60 -13.44
C VAL A 30 0.43 -10.61 -13.02
N ALA A 31 -0.11 -9.44 -12.71
CA ALA A 31 -1.52 -9.26 -12.43
C ALA A 31 -2.31 -9.14 -13.74
N GLN A 32 -3.23 -10.07 -13.97
CA GLN A 32 -4.08 -10.13 -15.15
C GLN A 32 -5.55 -10.00 -14.77
N LEU A 33 -6.26 -9.04 -15.37
CA LEU A 33 -7.71 -8.89 -15.19
C LEU A 33 -8.45 -10.11 -15.73
N LYS A 34 -9.43 -10.61 -14.97
CA LYS A 34 -10.29 -11.74 -15.40
C LYS A 34 -11.24 -11.36 -16.53
N ARG A 35 -11.63 -10.09 -16.59
CA ARG A 35 -12.53 -9.52 -17.60
C ARG A 35 -12.00 -8.17 -18.02
N LEU A 36 -11.89 -7.95 -19.32
CA LEU A 36 -11.55 -6.65 -19.88
C LEU A 36 -12.79 -5.78 -19.98
N GLY A 37 -12.61 -4.50 -19.67
CA GLY A 37 -13.64 -3.49 -19.76
C GLY A 37 -13.08 -2.13 -19.39
N ALA A 38 -13.62 -1.05 -19.98
CA ALA A 38 -13.09 0.30 -19.80
C ALA A 38 -12.97 0.70 -18.32
N GLY A 39 -13.95 0.33 -17.48
CA GLY A 39 -13.90 0.58 -16.04
C GLY A 39 -12.80 -0.20 -15.31
N ALA A 40 -12.54 -1.45 -15.70
CA ALA A 40 -11.50 -2.28 -15.11
C ALA A 40 -10.09 -1.80 -15.50
N VAL A 41 -9.90 -1.41 -16.76
CA VAL A 41 -8.65 -0.82 -17.25
C VAL A 41 -8.37 0.51 -16.54
N ARG A 42 -9.37 1.39 -16.39
CA ARG A 42 -9.20 2.64 -15.62
C ARG A 42 -8.76 2.40 -14.17
N LYS A 43 -9.37 1.41 -13.49
CA LYS A 43 -8.95 1.01 -12.13
C LYS A 43 -7.51 0.49 -12.11
N LEU A 44 -7.13 -0.34 -13.09
CA LEU A 44 -5.77 -0.84 -13.21
C LEU A 44 -4.77 0.30 -13.44
N THR A 45 -5.10 1.28 -14.29
CA THR A 45 -4.25 2.46 -14.50
C THR A 45 -4.06 3.28 -13.22
N ALA A 46 -5.13 3.52 -12.46
CA ALA A 46 -5.03 4.20 -11.17
C ALA A 46 -4.18 3.41 -10.16
N GLU A 47 -4.32 2.08 -10.16
CA GLU A 47 -3.50 1.17 -9.35
C GLU A 47 -2.01 1.27 -9.72
N VAL A 48 -1.66 1.33 -11.02
CA VAL A 48 -0.27 1.53 -11.46
C VAL A 48 0.30 2.86 -10.95
N SER A 49 -0.45 3.95 -11.07
CA SER A 49 0.01 5.26 -10.58
C SER A 49 0.28 5.24 -9.07
N PHE A 50 -0.57 4.56 -8.30
CA PHE A 50 -0.36 4.37 -6.87
C PHE A 50 0.90 3.53 -6.60
N LEU A 51 1.02 2.36 -7.24
CA LEU A 51 2.14 1.45 -7.03
C LEU A 51 3.48 2.07 -7.40
N ARG A 52 3.55 2.88 -8.46
CA ARG A 52 4.79 3.59 -8.81
C ARG A 52 5.23 4.57 -7.73
N ARG A 53 4.30 5.33 -7.14
CA ARG A 53 4.63 6.23 -6.03
C ARG A 53 5.08 5.45 -4.80
N ALA A 54 4.38 4.36 -4.48
CA ALA A 54 4.77 3.49 -3.38
C ALA A 54 6.16 2.85 -3.62
N ALA A 55 6.44 2.38 -4.84
CA ALA A 55 7.73 1.78 -5.20
C ALA A 55 8.88 2.79 -5.17
N ALA A 56 8.66 4.04 -5.61
CA ALA A 56 9.62 5.13 -5.46
C ALA A 56 9.94 5.44 -3.99
N ALA A 57 9.00 5.16 -3.10
CA ALA A 57 9.13 5.31 -1.66
C ALA A 57 9.63 4.02 -0.95
N GLY A 58 9.98 2.97 -1.70
CA GLY A 58 10.44 1.69 -1.16
C GLY A 58 9.35 0.88 -0.43
N LEU A 59 8.07 1.14 -0.71
CA LEU A 59 6.92 0.49 -0.06
C LEU A 59 6.25 -0.61 -0.90
N ALA A 60 6.56 -0.65 -2.19
CA ALA A 60 5.96 -1.59 -3.11
C ALA A 60 7.02 -2.13 -4.09
N PRO A 61 6.77 -3.29 -4.70
CA PRO A 61 7.66 -3.83 -5.73
C PRO A 61 7.72 -2.88 -6.94
N GLN A 62 8.84 -2.83 -7.64
CA GLN A 62 8.95 -1.98 -8.83
C GLN A 62 7.98 -2.44 -9.92
N VAL A 63 7.37 -1.47 -10.60
CA VAL A 63 6.46 -1.71 -11.73
C VAL A 63 7.27 -1.73 -13.02
N SER A 64 7.20 -2.81 -13.80
CA SER A 64 7.80 -2.85 -15.13
C SER A 64 6.87 -2.16 -16.12
N THR A 65 7.28 -0.99 -16.62
CA THR A 65 6.52 -0.23 -17.62
C THR A 65 6.57 -0.88 -19.00
N GLU A 66 7.69 -1.53 -19.31
CA GLU A 66 7.93 -2.17 -20.60
C GLU A 66 7.15 -3.48 -20.76
N LEU A 67 7.00 -4.24 -19.67
CA LEU A 67 6.29 -5.53 -19.69
C LEU A 67 4.80 -5.40 -19.38
N SER A 68 4.36 -4.27 -18.81
CA SER A 68 2.95 -3.99 -18.54
C SER A 68 2.20 -3.65 -19.82
N ASP A 69 1.01 -4.24 -19.99
CA ASP A 69 0.11 -3.98 -21.12
C ASP A 69 -1.28 -3.68 -20.55
N LEU A 70 -1.48 -2.43 -20.11
CA LEU A 70 -2.71 -1.99 -19.46
C LEU A 70 -3.94 -2.09 -20.37
N PRO A 71 -3.88 -1.79 -21.69
CA PRO A 71 -4.99 -2.06 -22.60
C PRO A 71 -5.42 -3.52 -22.61
N LYS A 72 -4.49 -4.48 -22.45
CA LYS A 72 -4.78 -5.91 -22.29
C LYS A 72 -5.01 -6.33 -20.83
N GLY A 73 -5.16 -5.37 -19.92
CA GLY A 73 -5.44 -5.63 -18.50
C GLY A 73 -4.32 -6.33 -17.76
N ARG A 74 -3.06 -6.08 -18.15
CA ARG A 74 -1.87 -6.69 -17.56
C ARG A 74 -0.99 -5.65 -16.88
N LEU A 75 -0.70 -5.89 -15.60
CA LEU A 75 0.27 -5.15 -14.79
C LEU A 75 1.38 -6.10 -14.37
N VAL A 76 2.63 -5.69 -14.57
CA VAL A 76 3.82 -6.46 -14.22
C VAL A 76 4.61 -5.76 -13.14
N THR A 77 4.91 -6.46 -12.05
CA THR A 77 5.75 -5.98 -10.95
C THR A 77 6.86 -6.97 -10.65
N GLU A 78 7.90 -6.51 -9.95
CA GLU A 78 8.89 -7.41 -9.37
C GLU A 78 8.21 -8.50 -8.53
N LEU A 79 8.77 -9.71 -8.62
CA LEU A 79 8.31 -10.83 -7.83
C LEU A 79 8.90 -10.74 -6.42
N CYS A 80 8.05 -10.82 -5.40
CA CYS A 80 8.47 -10.92 -4.01
C CYS A 80 8.27 -12.36 -3.51
N ASP A 81 9.36 -13.07 -3.24
CA ASP A 81 9.31 -14.49 -2.84
C ASP A 81 8.66 -14.72 -1.46
N GLY A 82 8.65 -13.69 -0.61
CA GLY A 82 7.96 -13.71 0.69
C GLY A 82 6.42 -13.78 0.58
N GLY A 83 5.85 -13.47 -0.58
CA GLY A 83 4.40 -13.40 -0.77
C GLY A 83 3.77 -12.21 -0.06
N THR A 84 2.54 -12.36 0.43
CA THR A 84 1.83 -11.28 1.13
C THR A 84 2.20 -11.22 2.61
N LEU A 85 2.05 -10.05 3.24
CA LEU A 85 2.21 -9.88 4.69
C LEU A 85 1.33 -10.85 5.47
N LYS A 86 0.10 -11.08 4.99
CA LYS A 86 -0.82 -12.03 5.61
C LYS A 86 -0.26 -13.45 5.59
N ASP A 87 0.37 -13.85 4.49
CA ASP A 87 1.00 -15.17 4.38
C ASP A 87 2.23 -15.27 5.28
N VAL A 88 3.03 -14.20 5.36
CA VAL A 88 4.18 -14.12 6.29
C VAL A 88 3.70 -14.27 7.72
N LEU A 89 2.70 -13.49 8.15
CA LEU A 89 2.12 -13.58 9.49
C LEU A 89 1.57 -14.97 9.77
N ARG A 90 0.87 -15.58 8.80
CA ARG A 90 0.34 -16.95 8.96
C ARG A 90 1.45 -17.99 9.16
N ARG A 91 2.61 -17.81 8.52
CA ARG A 91 3.78 -18.70 8.68
C ARG A 91 4.54 -18.47 9.98
N GLN A 92 4.29 -17.36 10.67
CA GLN A 92 4.97 -16.94 11.90
C GLN A 92 4.00 -16.85 13.08
N ASP A 93 2.98 -17.71 13.11
CA ASP A 93 2.00 -17.80 14.20
C ASP A 93 1.33 -16.45 14.55
N GLY A 94 1.14 -15.60 13.56
CA GLY A 94 0.42 -14.33 13.66
C GLY A 94 1.25 -13.12 14.06
N ALA A 95 2.58 -13.26 14.25
CA ALA A 95 3.44 -12.15 14.65
C ALA A 95 4.65 -11.99 13.72
N LEU A 96 5.00 -10.74 13.39
CA LEU A 96 6.28 -10.44 12.76
C LEU A 96 7.41 -10.61 13.77
N ARG A 97 8.56 -11.12 13.32
CA ARG A 97 9.78 -11.12 14.15
C ARG A 97 10.26 -9.70 14.46
N ARG A 98 11.06 -9.55 15.51
CA ARG A 98 11.55 -8.25 15.99
C ARG A 98 12.37 -7.49 14.94
N ASP A 99 13.21 -8.18 14.18
CA ASP A 99 13.97 -7.63 13.04
C ASP A 99 13.03 -7.04 11.97
N GLN A 100 11.95 -7.75 11.67
CA GLN A 100 10.96 -7.34 10.67
C GLN A 100 10.12 -6.15 11.14
N GLN A 101 9.76 -6.12 12.42
CA GLN A 101 9.07 -4.98 13.03
C GLN A 101 9.94 -3.72 13.01
N GLN A 102 11.21 -3.84 13.41
CA GLN A 102 12.16 -2.72 13.40
C GLN A 102 12.31 -2.15 11.99
N ARG A 103 12.45 -3.02 10.99
CA ARG A 103 12.57 -2.59 9.60
C ARG A 103 11.32 -1.87 9.09
N LEU A 104 10.13 -2.33 9.50
CA LEU A 104 8.87 -1.66 9.15
C LEU A 104 8.80 -0.25 9.76
N VAL A 105 9.24 -0.09 11.02
CA VAL A 105 9.31 1.23 11.68
C VAL A 105 10.25 2.17 10.94
N GLU A 106 11.46 1.74 10.58
CA GLU A 106 12.43 2.55 9.81
C GLU A 106 11.84 3.05 8.49
N ILE A 107 11.11 2.18 7.78
CA ILE A 107 10.44 2.54 6.53
C ILE A 107 9.36 3.59 6.80
N LEU A 108 8.51 3.38 7.82
CA LEU A 108 7.45 4.33 8.17
C LEU A 108 8.02 5.70 8.58
N GLU A 109 9.10 5.74 9.36
CA GLU A 109 9.82 6.96 9.73
C GLU A 109 10.34 7.72 8.51
N ALA A 110 11.01 7.02 7.58
CA ALA A 110 11.55 7.61 6.35
C ALA A 110 10.47 8.24 5.45
N LEU A 111 9.22 7.80 5.61
CA LEU A 111 8.07 8.26 4.83
C LEU A 111 7.31 9.42 5.50
N GLY A 112 7.78 9.91 6.64
CA GLY A 112 7.09 10.93 7.42
C GLY A 112 5.89 10.38 8.19
N GLY A 113 5.90 9.08 8.51
CA GLY A 113 4.96 8.51 9.48
C GLY A 113 5.10 9.23 10.84
N PRO A 114 4.01 9.42 11.59
CA PRO A 114 4.06 10.07 12.89
C PRO A 114 4.69 9.11 13.90
N THR A 115 6.00 9.08 13.94
CA THR A 115 6.78 8.27 14.89
C THR A 115 7.80 9.16 15.60
N ARG A 116 7.28 10.24 16.20
CA ARG A 116 7.77 10.95 17.41
C ARG A 116 7.17 12.36 17.41
N ASP A 117 6.00 12.51 18.02
CA ASP A 117 5.64 13.79 18.67
C ASP A 117 5.62 13.55 20.18
N GLY A 118 6.83 13.47 20.74
CA GLY A 118 7.09 14.02 22.06
C GLY A 118 7.56 15.45 21.84
N ASP A 119 6.83 16.41 22.40
CA ASP A 119 7.09 17.86 22.47
C ASP A 119 7.23 18.65 21.17
N GLY A 120 6.16 19.37 20.79
CA GLY A 120 6.25 20.37 19.72
C GLY A 120 5.00 21.20 19.39
N ALA A 121 3.81 20.86 19.89
CA ALA A 121 2.57 21.60 19.60
C ALA A 121 2.09 22.51 20.75
N ALA A 122 3.01 22.98 21.60
CA ALA A 122 2.74 24.00 22.62
C ALA A 122 3.55 25.27 22.34
N SER A 123 3.35 25.90 21.18
CA SER A 123 3.81 27.28 21.00
C SER A 123 3.11 27.95 19.83
N ARG A 124 2.53 29.12 20.11
CA ARG A 124 1.92 30.10 19.20
C ARG A 124 0.50 29.81 18.71
N VAL A 125 -0.47 30.18 19.55
CA VAL A 125 -1.38 31.29 19.20
C VAL A 125 -1.60 32.12 20.48
N ALA A 126 -0.85 33.21 20.60
CA ALA A 126 -1.26 34.35 21.41
C ALA A 126 -2.06 35.28 20.49
N GLY A 127 -3.25 35.70 20.91
CA GLY A 127 -3.92 36.83 20.28
C GLY A 127 -5.45 36.85 20.38
N CYS A 128 -5.92 37.51 21.44
CA CYS A 128 -7.14 38.33 21.52
C CYS A 128 -8.50 37.67 21.81
N GLY A 129 -9.10 38.09 22.92
CA GLY A 129 -10.56 38.12 23.10
C GLY A 129 -11.03 37.69 24.48
N GLU A 130 -11.37 38.66 25.33
CA GLU A 130 -11.80 38.56 26.72
C GLU A 130 -13.21 37.94 26.94
N GLU A 131 -13.36 37.40 28.16
CA GLU A 131 -14.56 37.35 29.03
C GLU A 131 -15.79 36.47 28.71
N GLY A 132 -16.06 35.54 29.67
CA GLY A 132 -17.42 35.32 30.19
C GLY A 132 -17.96 33.89 30.18
N GLY A 133 -18.09 33.27 31.37
CA GLY A 133 -19.18 32.31 31.64
C GLY A 133 -18.81 30.91 32.18
N ASP A 134 -19.22 30.67 33.42
CA ASP A 134 -19.40 29.44 34.23
C ASP A 134 -19.32 28.02 33.60
N ALA A 135 -18.87 27.06 34.42
CA ALA A 135 -18.71 25.61 34.17
C ALA A 135 -20.05 24.80 34.30
N PRO A 136 -20.12 23.44 34.23
CA PRO A 136 -19.12 22.41 33.88
C PRO A 136 -19.60 21.26 32.93
N ARG A 137 -18.61 20.58 32.33
CA ARG A 137 -18.55 19.16 31.88
C ARG A 137 -19.70 18.55 31.05
N GLU A 138 -19.38 18.21 29.80
CA GLU A 138 -19.77 16.93 29.20
C GLU A 138 -18.81 16.48 28.09
N GLY A 139 -18.51 15.18 28.09
CA GLY A 139 -18.25 14.34 26.92
C GLY A 139 -17.27 14.85 25.86
N GLY A 140 -16.03 14.35 25.92
CA GLY A 140 -15.12 14.42 24.78
C GLY A 140 -15.71 13.79 23.51
N ARG A 141 -15.61 14.54 22.42
CA ARG A 141 -15.51 14.06 21.02
C ARG A 141 -15.04 15.24 20.18
N GLY A 142 -13.75 15.54 20.28
CA GLY A 142 -13.07 16.43 19.36
C GLY A 142 -13.01 15.76 17.99
N ALA A 143 -13.88 16.23 17.10
CA ALA A 143 -13.77 15.99 15.67
C ALA A 143 -12.47 16.63 15.18
N LEU A 144 -11.47 15.80 14.85
CA LEU A 144 -10.40 16.19 13.95
C LEU A 144 -10.71 15.61 12.58
N MET A 145 -11.52 16.36 11.83
CA MET A 145 -11.49 16.31 10.38
C MET A 145 -10.27 17.07 9.92
N SER A 146 -9.22 16.36 9.54
CA SER A 146 -8.16 16.90 8.69
C SER A 146 -7.57 15.79 7.79
N GLY A 147 -7.97 15.84 6.53
CA GLY A 147 -7.05 15.73 5.40
C GLY A 147 -6.26 14.43 5.20
N TRP A 148 -6.94 13.36 4.81
CA TRP A 148 -6.43 12.43 3.80
C TRP A 148 -7.64 11.88 3.04
N PRO A 149 -7.65 11.78 1.69
CA PRO A 149 -8.69 11.01 1.06
C PRO A 149 -8.45 9.57 1.50
N ALA A 150 -9.35 9.05 2.34
CA ALA A 150 -9.42 7.64 2.63
C ALA A 150 -9.47 6.93 1.28
N ALA A 151 -8.37 6.29 0.90
CA ALA A 151 -8.36 5.39 -0.24
C ALA A 151 -9.43 4.36 0.10
N THR A 152 -10.54 4.42 -0.62
CA THR A 152 -11.55 3.36 -0.57
C THR A 152 -10.79 2.05 -0.69
N PRO A 153 -11.00 1.07 0.22
CA PRO A 153 -10.35 -0.21 0.13
C PRO A 153 -10.89 -0.88 -1.13
N THR A 154 -10.28 -0.57 -2.28
CA THR A 154 -10.24 -1.49 -3.39
C THR A 154 -9.62 -2.73 -2.76
N GLY A 155 -10.34 -3.86 -2.81
CA GLY A 155 -9.95 -5.14 -2.19
C GLY A 155 -8.69 -5.73 -2.84
N SER A 156 -7.62 -4.94 -2.78
CA SER A 156 -6.36 -5.05 -3.45
C SER A 156 -5.44 -5.64 -2.41
N GLY A 157 -5.36 -6.98 -2.36
CA GLY A 157 -4.54 -7.75 -1.43
C GLY A 157 -3.04 -7.56 -1.60
N TRP A 158 -2.57 -6.36 -1.99
CA TRP A 158 -1.17 -5.98 -2.07
C TRP A 158 -0.71 -5.36 -0.76
N SER A 159 -0.86 -6.11 0.33
CA SER A 159 -0.02 -5.87 1.50
C SER A 159 1.19 -6.77 1.31
N VAL A 160 2.21 -6.31 0.60
CA VAL A 160 3.48 -7.02 0.44
C VAL A 160 4.52 -6.21 1.18
N VAL A 161 5.16 -6.83 2.17
CA VAL A 161 6.26 -6.21 2.90
C VAL A 161 7.55 -6.69 2.26
N LEU A 162 8.44 -5.75 1.98
CA LEU A 162 9.85 -6.02 1.76
C LEU A 162 10.45 -6.37 3.13
N LEU A 163 10.35 -7.64 3.52
CA LEU A 163 11.01 -8.20 4.71
C LEU A 163 12.16 -9.10 4.28
#